data_AF-A0A6J4SYX1-F1
#
_entry.id   AF-A0A6J4SYX1-F1
#
_cell.length_a   1.000
_cell.length_b   1.000
_cell.length_c   1.000
_cell.angle_alpha   90.00
_cell.angle_beta   90.00
_cell.angle_gamma   90.00
#
_symmetry.space_group_name_H-M   'P 1'
#
loop_
_entity.id
_entity.type
_entity.pdbx_description
1 polymer ?
#
loop_
_entity_poly.entity_id
_entity_poly.type
_entity_poly.pdbx_seq_one_letter_code
_entity_poly.pdbx_strand_id
1 'polypeptide(L)'
;MARLHNDPVFRALTRPQMFGGVTYSYFVLNAAITTEAFLITRSFLALPVALAVHGIGYLACLREPRVFDLWLTKVSRCPRIRNWKRWGCNSYAP
;
A
#
# COMPACT_ATOMS: atom_id res chain seq x y z
N MET A 1 32.82 -13.52 -23.55
CA MET A 1 31.56 -12.84 -23.20
C MET A 1 31.92 -11.54 -22.48
N ALA A 2 31.47 -10.39 -22.99
CA ALA A 2 31.74 -9.10 -22.36
C ALA A 2 31.00 -8.99 -21.02
N ARG A 3 31.69 -8.48 -19.99
CA ARG A 3 31.12 -8.30 -18.65
C ARG A 3 30.03 -7.24 -18.70
N LEU A 4 28.82 -7.56 -18.23
CA LEU A 4 27.74 -6.58 -18.10
C LEU A 4 28.20 -5.48 -17.11
N HIS A 5 28.17 -4.22 -17.56
CA HIS A 5 28.41 -3.08 -16.68
C HIS A 5 27.18 -2.86 -15.81
N ASN A 6 27.35 -2.77 -14.49
CA ASN A 6 26.25 -2.59 -13.54
C ASN A 6 26.63 -1.59 -12.44
N ASP A 7 25.76 -0.60 -12.23
CA ASP A 7 25.89 0.38 -11.16
C ASP A 7 25.07 -0.02 -9.93
N PRO A 8 25.53 0.31 -8.71
CA PRO A 8 24.77 0.07 -7.49
C PRO A 8 23.53 0.97 -7.41
N VAL A 9 22.37 0.38 -7.14
CA VAL A 9 21.12 1.13 -6.90
C VAL A 9 20.96 1.42 -5.41
N PHE A 10 20.97 2.71 -5.06
CA PHE A 10 20.68 3.17 -3.69
C PHE A 10 19.18 3.05 -3.41
N ARG A 11 18.79 1.99 -2.68
CA ARG A 11 17.38 1.71 -2.34
C ARG A 11 16.68 2.87 -1.63
N ALA A 12 17.39 3.65 -0.81
CA ALA A 12 16.82 4.79 -0.11
C ALA A 12 16.23 5.84 -1.06
N LEU A 13 16.85 6.06 -2.23
CA LEU A 13 16.40 7.06 -3.21
C LEU A 13 15.24 6.58 -4.09
N THR A 14 14.96 5.27 -4.07
CA THR A 14 13.94 4.64 -4.94
C THR A 14 12.78 4.07 -4.14
N ARG A 15 12.88 3.96 -2.82
CA ARG A 15 11.79 3.51 -1.96
C ARG A 15 10.77 4.64 -1.77
N PRO A 16 9.48 4.31 -1.64
CA PRO A 16 8.49 5.29 -1.25
C PRO A 16 8.80 5.83 0.15
N GLN A 17 8.29 7.01 0.47
CA GLN A 17 8.40 7.54 1.83
C GLN A 17 7.64 6.63 2.81
N MET A 18 8.30 6.23 3.90
CA MET A 18 7.76 5.30 4.89
C MET A 18 7.90 5.86 6.31
N PHE A 19 6.91 5.58 7.16
CA PHE A 19 6.91 5.94 8.57
C PHE A 19 6.62 4.70 9.42
N GLY A 20 7.49 4.34 10.36
CA GLY A 20 7.28 3.17 11.21
C GLY A 20 7.07 1.85 10.46
N GLY A 21 7.64 1.69 9.26
CA GLY A 21 7.54 0.48 8.43
C GLY A 21 6.32 0.39 7.51
N VAL A 22 5.44 1.40 7.47
CA VAL A 22 4.33 1.51 6.50
C VAL A 22 4.52 2.70 5.57
N THR A 23 3.82 2.75 4.43
CA THR A 23 3.87 3.91 3.53
C THR A 23 3.25 5.15 4.18
N TYR A 24 3.71 6.34 3.78
CA TYR A 24 3.14 7.60 4.26
C TYR A 24 1.62 7.68 4.08
N SER A 25 1.12 7.31 2.89
CA SER A 25 -0.31 7.26 2.59
C SER A 25 -1.09 6.38 3.56
N TYR A 26 -0.54 5.21 3.91
CA TYR A 26 -1.17 4.29 4.86
C TYR A 26 -1.14 4.84 6.29
N PHE A 27 -0.05 5.48 6.69
CA PHE A 27 0.05 6.10 8.00
C PHE A 27 -1.00 7.21 8.20
N VAL A 28 -1.24 8.03 7.17
CA VAL A 28 -2.31 9.04 7.18
C VAL A 28 -3.69 8.38 7.30
N LEU A 29 -3.94 7.30 6.56
CA LEU A 29 -5.19 6.54 6.66
C LEU A 29 -5.39 5.93 8.05
N ASN A 30 -4.33 5.38 8.65
CA ASN A 30 -4.37 4.85 10.02
C ASN A 30 -4.77 5.94 11.02
N ALA A 31 -4.17 7.13 10.92
CA ALA A 31 -4.51 8.26 11.77
C ALA A 31 -5.97 8.71 11.56
N ALA A 32 -6.45 8.77 10.31
CA ALA A 32 -7.83 9.11 10.00
C ALA A 32 -8.82 8.10 10.61
N ILE A 33 -8.62 6.80 10.38
CA ILE A 33 -9.47 5.72 10.92
C ILE A 33 -9.49 5.75 12.45
N THR A 34 -8.32 5.93 13.08
CA THR A 34 -8.22 6.00 14.54
C THR A 34 -8.95 7.23 15.08
N THR A 35 -8.83 8.37 14.40
CA THR A 35 -9.52 9.60 14.78
C THR A 35 -11.03 9.44 14.66
N GLU A 36 -11.54 8.87 13.57
CA GLU A 36 -12.96 8.56 13.41
C GLU A 36 -13.47 7.61 14.49
N ALA A 37 -12.73 6.52 14.78
CA ALA A 37 -13.07 5.59 15.85
C ALA A 37 -13.12 6.27 17.23
N PHE A 38 -12.18 7.18 17.50
CA PHE A 38 -12.17 7.99 18.72
C PHE A 38 -13.39 8.93 18.79
N LEU A 39 -13.75 9.60 17.68
CA LEU A 39 -14.90 10.51 17.64
C LEU A 39 -16.23 9.77 17.87
N ILE A 40 -16.36 8.54 17.35
CA ILE A 40 -17.56 7.71 17.52
C ILE A 40 -17.66 7.20 18.96
N THR A 41 -16.58 6.64 19.50
CA THR A 41 -16.57 6.02 20.84
C THR A 41 -16.44 7.04 21.97
N ARG A 42 -15.94 8.25 21.66
CA ARG A 42 -15.58 9.32 22.61
C ARG A 42 -14.68 8.84 23.75
N SER A 43 -13.87 7.82 23.49
CA SER A 43 -13.06 7.15 24.51
C SER A 43 -11.64 6.91 24.01
N PHE A 44 -10.66 7.12 24.88
CA PHE A 44 -9.26 6.79 24.61
C PHE A 44 -9.02 5.29 24.41
N LEU A 45 -9.99 4.44 24.75
CA LEU A 45 -9.99 3.02 24.40
C LEU A 45 -10.07 2.76 22.89
N ALA A 46 -10.23 3.80 22.06
CA ALA A 46 -10.06 3.70 20.61
C ALA A 46 -8.59 3.65 20.14
N LEU A 47 -7.61 4.06 20.97
CA LEU A 47 -6.19 4.08 20.56
C LEU A 47 -5.61 2.71 20.17
N PRO A 48 -6.00 1.56 20.77
CA PRO A 48 -5.59 0.24 20.29
C PRO A 48 -5.97 -0.04 18.83
N VAL A 49 -6.99 0.63 18.27
CA VAL A 49 -7.34 0.53 16.85
C VAL A 49 -6.17 1.00 15.98
N ALA A 50 -5.44 2.03 16.38
CA ALA A 50 -4.25 2.50 15.67
C ALA A 50 -3.21 1.38 15.56
N LEU A 51 -2.92 0.68 16.66
CA LEU A 51 -1.96 -0.40 16.69
C LEU A 51 -2.40 -1.60 15.84
N ALA A 52 -3.69 -1.97 15.92
CA ALA A 52 -4.24 -3.06 15.13
C ALA A 52 -4.15 -2.77 13.63
N VAL A 53 -4.60 -1.59 13.20
CA VAL A 53 -4.52 -1.15 11.81
C VAL A 53 -3.05 -1.05 11.39
N HIS A 54 -2.18 -0.39 12.17
CA HIS A 54 -0.77 -0.23 11.81
C HIS A 54 -0.05 -1.57 11.69
N GLY A 55 -0.36 -2.53 12.57
CA GLY A 55 0.18 -3.89 12.51
C GLY A 55 -0.18 -4.60 11.21
N ILE A 56 -1.43 -4.48 10.73
CA ILE A 56 -1.85 -5.03 9.43
C ILE A 56 -1.05 -4.37 8.30
N GLY A 57 -0.91 -3.05 8.33
CA GLY A 57 -0.13 -2.32 7.34
C GLY A 57 1.33 -2.73 7.30
N TYR A 58 1.93 -2.87 8.48
CA TYR A 58 3.31 -3.29 8.63
C TYR A 58 3.54 -4.67 8.01
N LEU A 59 2.68 -5.64 8.34
CA LEU A 59 2.75 -6.99 7.77
C LEU A 59 2.59 -7.01 6.25
N ALA A 60 1.73 -6.14 5.71
CA ALA A 60 1.56 -6.01 4.27
C ALA A 60 2.83 -5.44 3.58
N CYS A 61 3.47 -4.44 4.19
CA CYS A 61 4.70 -3.82 3.70
C CYS A 61 5.96 -4.68 3.84
N LEU A 62 5.94 -5.76 4.64
CA LEU A 62 7.07 -6.70 4.74
C LEU A 62 7.40 -7.39 3.42
N ARG A 63 6.38 -7.69 2.60
CA ARG A 63 6.59 -8.31 1.28
C ARG A 63 6.93 -7.28 0.21
N GLU A 64 6.14 -6.22 0.13
CA GLU A 64 6.30 -5.16 -0.87
C GLU A 64 6.04 -3.79 -0.22
N PRO A 65 7.06 -2.92 -0.11
CA PRO A 65 6.89 -1.59 0.48
C PRO A 65 5.82 -0.76 -0.20
N ARG A 66 5.60 -0.94 -1.52
CA ARG A 66 4.66 -0.15 -2.31
C ARG A 66 3.27 -0.76 -2.41
N VAL A 67 2.93 -1.76 -1.58
CA VAL A 67 1.70 -2.54 -1.75
C VAL A 67 0.45 -1.64 -1.81
N PHE A 68 0.40 -0.60 -0.97
CA PHE A 68 -0.73 0.32 -0.90
C PHE A 68 -0.82 1.25 -2.12
N ASP A 69 0.32 1.79 -2.57
CA ASP A 69 0.36 2.67 -3.73
C ASP A 69 0.02 1.90 -5.02
N LEU A 70 0.51 0.67 -5.13
CA LEU A 70 0.20 -0.25 -6.24
C LEU A 70 -1.28 -0.65 -6.22
N TRP A 71 -1.82 -0.98 -5.04
CA TRP A 71 -3.23 -1.30 -4.88
C TRP A 71 -4.13 -0.12 -5.25
N LEU A 72 -3.81 1.08 -4.76
CA LEU A 72 -4.56 2.29 -5.08
C LEU A 72 -4.50 2.59 -6.58
N THR A 73 -3.32 2.55 -7.19
CA THR A 73 -3.15 2.74 -8.63
C THR A 73 -3.95 1.71 -9.43
N LYS A 74 -3.92 0.44 -9.01
CA LYS A 74 -4.69 -0.63 -9.66
C LYS A 74 -6.19 -0.35 -9.61
N VAL A 75 -6.73 0.05 -8.46
CA VAL A 75 -8.16 0.34 -8.30
C VAL A 75 -8.57 1.60 -9.08
N SER A 76 -7.74 2.65 -9.08
CA SER A 76 -8.07 3.92 -9.72
C SER A 76 -7.87 3.94 -11.24
N ARG A 77 -6.81 3.30 -11.75
CA ARG A 77 -6.39 3.43 -13.16
C ARG A 77 -6.60 2.15 -13.96
N CYS A 78 -6.59 0.99 -13.31
CA CYS A 78 -6.66 -0.30 -13.98
C CYS A 78 -7.81 -1.17 -13.41
N PRO A 79 -9.06 -0.67 -13.35
CA PRO A 79 -10.18 -1.47 -12.88
C PRO A 79 -10.37 -2.70 -13.77
N ARG A 80 -10.84 -3.78 -13.18
CA ARG A 80 -11.05 -5.05 -13.87
C ARG A 80 -12.20 -4.93 -14.87
N ILE A 81 -11.93 -5.12 -16.15
CA ILE A 81 -12.95 -5.02 -17.21
C ILE A 81 -13.75 -6.33 -17.37
N ARG A 82 -14.90 -6.27 -18.05
CA ARG A 82 -15.90 -7.35 -18.07
C ARG A 82 -15.40 -8.65 -18.74
N ASN A 83 -14.49 -8.55 -19.70
CA ASN A 83 -13.86 -9.69 -20.37
C ASN A 83 -12.67 -10.29 -19.59
N TRP A 84 -12.31 -9.76 -18.40
CA TRP A 84 -11.11 -10.23 -17.67
C TRP A 84 -11.17 -11.72 -17.36
N LYS A 85 -12.36 -12.27 -17.04
CA LYS A 85 -12.52 -13.71 -16.77
C LYS A 85 -12.11 -14.58 -17.96
N ARG A 86 -12.25 -14.07 -19.20
CA ARG A 86 -11.89 -14.78 -20.42
C ARG A 86 -10.39 -14.75 -20.66
N TRP A 87 -9.76 -13.59 -20.48
CA TRP A 87 -8.37 -13.34 -20.87
C TRP A 87 -7.36 -13.41 -19.72
N GLY A 88 -7.82 -13.39 -18.47
CA GLY A 88 -6.97 -13.27 -17.28
C GLY A 88 -6.33 -11.89 -17.10
N CYS A 89 -6.59 -10.95 -18.02
CA CYS A 89 -6.06 -9.59 -18.00
C CYS A 89 -7.08 -8.60 -18.59
N ASN A 90 -6.82 -7.31 -18.42
CA ASN A 90 -7.57 -6.28 -19.12
C ASN A 90 -7.11 -6.27 -20.59
N SER A 91 -7.90 -6.86 -21.48
CA SER A 91 -7.67 -6.89 -22.93
C SER A 91 -8.64 -5.98 -23.68
N TYR A 92 -8.17 -5.33 -24.75
CA TYR A 92 -9.02 -4.57 -25.67
C TYR A 92 -9.83 -5.48 -26.61
N ALA A 93 -9.43 -6.75 -26.74
CA ALA A 93 -10.17 -7.73 -27.53
C ALA A 93 -11.40 -8.23 -26.76
N PRO A 94 -12.59 -8.34 -27.40
CA PRO A 94 -13.81 -8.82 -26.75
C PRO A 94 -13.68 -10.26 -26.22
#